data_AF-A0A3E0HFM4-F1
#
_entry.id   AF-A0A3E0HFM4-F1
#
_cell.length_a   1.000
_cell.length_b   1.000
_cell.length_c   1.000
_cell.angle_alpha   90.00
_cell.angle_beta   90.00
_cell.angle_gamma   90.00
#
_symmetry.space_group_name_H-M   'P 1'
#
loop_
_entity.id
_entity.type
_entity.pdbx_description
1 polymer ?
#
loop_
_entity_poly.entity_id
_entity_poly.type
_entity_poly.pdbx_seq_one_letter_code
_entity_poly.pdbx_strand_id
1 'polypeptide(L)'
;MRTPRPLLAAIAVVGVGAVVAVAVWRPWEGSADAAAGPPQITVSRSQCGQGWTDAKTGRQTFTLHNTGDAAAEVDLIELGSNKVYGELEGLGPNTSAPMDVQLGAGRYAFRCLIEDTDAITGPSVTLTGDAKGGPAAVAVTKNDMLPLVKQYEAAVAAGVADLAAKTDKLKGDVDGGNLDAARADWLPAHLAYNSLGAAYGAFGDFADKIDGSDVGFHALEKGLWHNASAADLAPVAAQLADAVHGLQADLPNEQVDPNDLGLRAHEIMENALQFELTGEHDQGSGTTLNTALANLDGTAKVLAILDPVLKPRYPDLPQVQKWSDRVRALLTAHQNVPVATLDRATREQLDGAVGELLEKLAPVAAICEVRRDS
;
A
#
# COMPACT_ATOMS: atom_id res chain seq x y z
N MET A 1 5.24 60.33 2.13
CA MET A 1 5.66 60.50 0.73
C MET A 1 5.76 59.12 0.09
N ARG A 2 5.01 58.92 -1.00
CA ARG A 2 5.10 57.88 -2.06
C ARG A 2 5.35 56.42 -1.65
N THR A 3 4.26 55.65 -1.64
CA THR A 3 4.18 54.22 -1.95
C THR A 3 4.44 53.94 -3.44
N PRO A 4 5.12 52.85 -3.83
CA PRO A 4 5.20 52.41 -5.22
C PRO A 4 3.95 51.60 -5.63
N ARG A 5 3.51 51.80 -6.89
CA ARG A 5 2.33 51.21 -7.53
C ARG A 5 2.72 49.98 -8.39
N PRO A 6 1.80 49.01 -8.58
CA PRO A 6 2.02 47.81 -9.39
C PRO A 6 1.90 48.08 -10.91
N LEU A 7 2.67 47.34 -11.70
CA LEU A 7 2.67 47.35 -13.17
C LEU A 7 1.53 46.46 -13.72
N LEU A 8 0.64 47.07 -14.50
CA LEU A 8 -0.33 46.42 -15.38
C LEU A 8 0.32 46.22 -16.75
N ALA A 9 0.39 44.99 -17.24
CA ALA A 9 0.79 44.68 -18.62
C ALA A 9 -0.45 44.67 -19.52
N ALA A 10 -0.41 45.48 -20.58
CA ALA A 10 -1.46 45.66 -21.56
C ALA A 10 -1.44 44.56 -22.64
N ILE A 11 -2.61 44.01 -22.94
CA ILE A 11 -2.87 43.08 -24.05
C ILE A 11 -3.10 43.89 -25.32
N ALA A 12 -2.31 43.63 -26.37
CA ALA A 12 -2.47 44.24 -27.69
C ALA A 12 -3.48 43.44 -28.54
N VAL A 13 -4.52 44.12 -29.00
CA VAL A 13 -5.54 43.63 -29.94
C VAL A 13 -5.04 43.86 -31.37
N VAL A 14 -4.99 42.81 -32.19
CA VAL A 14 -4.84 42.91 -33.66
C VAL A 14 -6.14 42.40 -34.28
N GLY A 15 -6.82 43.27 -35.04
CA GLY A 15 -8.00 42.92 -35.82
C GLY A 15 -7.81 43.24 -37.29
N VAL A 16 -8.06 42.26 -38.17
CA VAL A 16 -8.41 42.33 -39.61
C VAL A 16 -8.90 40.91 -39.96
N GLY A 17 -9.98 40.59 -40.66
CA GLY A 17 -11.05 41.33 -41.32
C GLY A 17 -12.09 40.32 -41.81
N ALA A 18 -13.35 40.74 -41.95
CA ALA A 18 -14.48 39.88 -42.30
C ALA A 18 -14.49 39.48 -43.79
N VAL A 19 -14.67 38.19 -44.08
CA VAL A 19 -15.15 37.69 -45.38
C VAL A 19 -16.50 37.03 -45.15
N VAL A 20 -17.54 37.65 -45.70
CA VAL A 20 -18.91 37.11 -45.72
C VAL A 20 -19.00 36.11 -46.86
N ALA A 21 -19.18 34.83 -46.53
CA ALA A 21 -19.65 33.80 -47.46
C ALA A 21 -21.02 33.32 -46.99
N VAL A 22 -22.07 33.76 -47.68
CA VAL A 22 -23.43 33.23 -47.51
C VAL A 22 -23.49 31.88 -48.22
N ALA A 23 -23.49 30.80 -47.45
CA ALA A 23 -23.86 29.48 -47.93
C ALA A 23 -25.26 29.14 -47.40
N VAL A 24 -26.26 29.24 -48.29
CA VAL A 24 -27.60 28.71 -48.03
C VAL A 24 -27.52 27.19 -48.14
N TRP A 25 -27.63 26.49 -47.02
CA TRP A 25 -27.84 25.04 -46.98
C TRP A 25 -29.22 24.75 -46.38
N ARG A 26 -30.03 24.04 -47.14
CA ARG A 26 -31.37 23.56 -46.76
C ARG A 26 -31.22 22.49 -45.66
N PRO A 27 -32.13 22.40 -44.68
CA PRO A 27 -32.10 21.33 -43.72
C PRO A 27 -32.48 20.03 -44.43
N TRP A 28 -31.54 19.09 -44.47
CA TRP A 28 -31.85 17.69 -44.74
C TRP A 28 -32.46 17.14 -43.44
N GLU A 29 -33.77 16.87 -43.46
CA GLU A 29 -34.42 15.98 -42.50
C GLU A 29 -33.88 14.57 -42.74
N GLY A 30 -32.69 14.30 -42.20
CA GLY A 30 -32.17 12.96 -42.01
C GLY A 30 -32.51 12.56 -40.58
N SER A 31 -33.46 11.65 -40.41
CA SER A 31 -33.61 10.91 -39.15
C SER A 31 -32.25 10.34 -38.79
N ALA A 32 -31.63 10.88 -37.75
CA ALA A 32 -30.52 10.21 -37.09
C ALA A 32 -31.12 8.96 -36.46
N ASP A 33 -31.07 7.85 -37.20
CA ASP A 33 -30.97 6.56 -36.54
C ASP A 33 -29.73 6.67 -35.66
N ALA A 34 -29.96 6.88 -34.36
CA ALA A 34 -28.93 6.73 -33.36
C ALA A 34 -28.42 5.31 -33.52
N ALA A 35 -27.28 5.15 -34.20
CA ALA A 35 -26.55 3.90 -34.21
C ALA A 35 -26.39 3.53 -32.74
N ALA A 36 -27.03 2.43 -32.34
CA ALA A 36 -26.91 1.94 -30.98
C ALA A 36 -25.41 1.88 -30.68
N GLY A 37 -24.99 2.54 -29.59
CA GLY A 37 -23.60 2.48 -29.14
C GLY A 37 -23.17 1.01 -28.97
N PRO A 38 -21.85 0.75 -28.86
CA PRO A 38 -21.37 -0.60 -28.61
C PRO A 38 -22.15 -1.23 -27.43
N PRO A 39 -22.51 -2.52 -27.50
CA PRO A 39 -23.32 -3.16 -26.48
C PRO A 39 -22.70 -2.95 -25.09
N GLN A 40 -23.50 -2.43 -24.17
CA GLN A 40 -23.08 -2.12 -22.81
C GLN A 40 -23.58 -3.19 -21.85
N ILE A 41 -22.78 -3.45 -20.81
CA ILE A 41 -23.18 -4.25 -19.67
C ILE A 41 -23.87 -3.32 -18.67
N THR A 42 -25.14 -3.59 -18.38
CA THR A 42 -25.96 -2.76 -17.49
C THR A 42 -25.65 -3.09 -16.03
N VAL A 43 -25.53 -2.03 -15.22
CA VAL A 43 -25.27 -2.08 -13.78
C VAL A 43 -26.26 -1.18 -13.05
N SER A 44 -27.06 -1.74 -12.15
CA SER A 44 -27.99 -1.04 -11.26
C SER A 44 -28.49 -2.00 -10.16
N ARG A 45 -29.24 -1.48 -9.18
CA ARG A 45 -29.86 -2.28 -8.11
C ARG A 45 -30.85 -3.35 -8.58
N SER A 46 -31.31 -3.28 -9.84
CA SER A 46 -32.26 -4.26 -10.41
C SER A 46 -31.69 -5.03 -11.61
N GLN A 47 -30.54 -4.61 -12.13
CA GLN A 47 -29.95 -5.13 -13.35
C GLN A 47 -28.43 -5.16 -13.22
N CYS A 48 -27.87 -6.36 -13.08
CA CYS A 48 -26.43 -6.58 -13.21
C CYS A 48 -26.15 -7.52 -14.38
N GLY A 49 -25.22 -7.15 -15.26
CA GLY A 49 -24.70 -8.05 -16.29
C GLY A 49 -25.53 -8.17 -17.58
N GLN A 50 -26.67 -7.48 -17.70
CA GLN A 50 -27.49 -7.51 -18.92
C GLN A 50 -26.77 -6.81 -20.07
N GLY A 51 -26.93 -7.32 -21.30
CA GLY A 51 -26.32 -6.75 -22.50
C GLY A 51 -25.11 -7.55 -23.02
N TRP A 52 -24.67 -8.59 -22.31
CA TRP A 52 -23.68 -9.52 -22.82
C TRP A 52 -24.28 -10.41 -23.93
N THR A 53 -24.05 -10.05 -25.18
CA THR A 53 -24.58 -10.75 -26.36
C THR A 53 -23.52 -11.48 -27.19
N ASP A 54 -22.24 -11.06 -27.11
CA ASP A 54 -21.13 -11.67 -27.84
C ASP A 54 -20.29 -12.60 -26.93
N ALA A 55 -20.83 -13.78 -26.66
CA ALA A 55 -20.19 -14.79 -25.81
C ALA A 55 -19.10 -15.56 -26.58
N LYS A 56 -17.82 -15.27 -26.31
CA LYS A 56 -16.66 -15.93 -26.94
C LYS A 56 -15.50 -16.11 -25.97
N THR A 57 -14.66 -17.12 -26.17
CA THR A 57 -13.39 -17.21 -25.43
C THR A 57 -12.35 -16.23 -26.03
N GLY A 58 -11.31 -15.86 -25.27
CA GLY A 58 -10.27 -14.95 -25.71
C GLY A 58 -10.28 -13.61 -24.98
N ARG A 59 -9.52 -12.64 -25.49
CA ARG A 59 -9.50 -11.27 -24.98
C ARG A 59 -10.82 -10.58 -25.30
N GLN A 60 -11.40 -9.93 -24.31
CA GLN A 60 -12.62 -9.15 -24.44
C GLN A 60 -12.49 -7.82 -23.70
N THR A 61 -13.22 -6.82 -24.19
CA THR A 61 -13.42 -5.55 -23.51
C THR A 61 -14.91 -5.36 -23.34
N PHE A 62 -15.36 -5.27 -22.09
CA PHE A 62 -16.75 -4.95 -21.76
C PHE A 62 -16.87 -3.46 -21.46
N THR A 63 -17.89 -2.80 -21.98
CA THR A 63 -18.24 -1.44 -21.54
C THR A 63 -19.31 -1.57 -20.47
N LEU A 64 -18.92 -1.38 -19.20
CA LEU A 64 -19.86 -1.36 -18.08
C LEU A 64 -20.53 0.01 -18.03
N HIS A 65 -21.85 0.05 -17.83
CA HIS A 65 -22.62 1.29 -17.69
C HIS A 65 -23.52 1.23 -16.47
N ASN A 66 -23.30 2.16 -15.53
CA ASN A 66 -24.12 2.29 -14.35
C ASN A 66 -25.33 3.16 -14.65
N THR A 67 -26.51 2.54 -14.72
CA THR A 67 -27.80 3.20 -14.94
C THR A 67 -28.51 3.56 -13.63
N GLY A 68 -27.88 3.24 -12.49
CA GLY A 68 -28.38 3.53 -11.16
C GLY A 68 -28.04 4.93 -10.65
N ASP A 69 -28.40 5.15 -9.39
CA ASP A 69 -28.26 6.40 -8.64
C ASP A 69 -27.13 6.36 -7.60
N ALA A 70 -26.48 5.21 -7.41
CA ALA A 70 -25.37 5.00 -6.49
C ALA A 70 -24.13 4.48 -7.23
N ALA A 71 -22.95 4.68 -6.65
CA ALA A 71 -21.72 4.09 -7.17
C ALA A 71 -21.77 2.56 -7.09
N ALA A 72 -21.11 1.88 -8.02
CA ALA A 72 -21.08 0.43 -8.11
C ALA A 72 -19.64 -0.09 -8.25
N GLU A 73 -19.38 -1.21 -7.61
CA GLU A 73 -18.26 -2.11 -7.90
C GLU A 73 -18.81 -3.29 -8.71
N VAL A 74 -18.04 -3.75 -9.71
CA VAL A 74 -18.49 -4.77 -10.66
C VAL A 74 -17.40 -5.80 -10.87
N ASP A 75 -17.72 -7.05 -10.54
CA ASP A 75 -16.87 -8.21 -10.78
C ASP A 75 -17.36 -9.01 -11.97
N LEU A 76 -16.45 -9.57 -12.75
CA LEU A 76 -16.71 -10.70 -13.62
C LEU A 76 -16.23 -11.99 -12.94
N ILE A 77 -17.17 -12.82 -12.49
CA ILE A 77 -16.88 -14.05 -11.74
C ILE A 77 -17.08 -15.31 -12.58
N GLU A 78 -16.24 -16.32 -12.35
CA GLU A 78 -16.51 -17.70 -12.76
C GLU A 78 -17.42 -18.38 -11.73
N LEU A 79 -18.56 -18.88 -12.20
CA LEU A 79 -19.55 -19.57 -11.39
C LEU A 79 -19.03 -20.94 -10.95
N GLY A 80 -19.13 -21.20 -9.65
CA GLY A 80 -18.71 -22.45 -9.01
C GLY A 80 -17.32 -22.37 -8.36
N SER A 81 -16.37 -21.65 -8.97
CA SER A 81 -15.06 -21.38 -8.36
C SER A 81 -14.99 -20.04 -7.63
N ASN A 82 -15.91 -19.11 -7.94
CA ASN A 82 -15.92 -17.72 -7.48
C ASN A 82 -14.63 -16.95 -7.77
N LYS A 83 -13.88 -17.37 -8.80
CA LYS A 83 -12.72 -16.61 -9.27
C LYS A 83 -13.17 -15.34 -9.99
N VAL A 84 -12.59 -14.21 -9.61
CA VAL A 84 -12.76 -12.91 -10.26
C VAL A 84 -11.74 -12.80 -11.40
N TYR A 85 -12.22 -12.51 -12.61
CA TYR A 85 -11.43 -12.35 -13.84
C TYR A 85 -11.23 -10.90 -14.25
N GLY A 86 -12.03 -10.00 -13.70
CA GLY A 86 -11.98 -8.57 -13.93
C GLY A 86 -12.83 -7.87 -12.89
N GLU A 87 -12.37 -6.70 -12.46
CA GLU A 87 -12.99 -5.88 -11.43
C GLU A 87 -12.98 -4.43 -11.91
N LEU A 88 -14.06 -3.71 -11.59
CA LEU A 88 -14.15 -2.28 -11.79
C LEU A 88 -14.78 -1.66 -10.55
N GLU A 89 -13.97 -0.92 -9.81
CA GLU A 89 -14.42 -0.21 -8.61
C GLU A 89 -14.86 1.22 -8.93
N GLY A 90 -15.76 1.75 -8.09
CA GLY A 90 -16.11 3.16 -8.11
C GLY A 90 -16.80 3.64 -9.38
N LEU A 91 -17.51 2.77 -10.10
CA LEU A 91 -18.29 3.15 -11.28
C LEU A 91 -19.45 4.06 -10.85
N GLY A 92 -19.28 5.38 -11.03
CA GLY A 92 -20.23 6.39 -10.60
C GLY A 92 -21.58 6.34 -11.32
N PRO A 93 -22.64 6.93 -10.73
CA PRO A 93 -23.97 6.99 -11.35
C PRO A 93 -23.93 7.60 -12.75
N ASN A 94 -24.63 6.98 -13.71
CA ASN A 94 -24.72 7.42 -15.11
C ASN A 94 -23.37 7.53 -15.85
N THR A 95 -22.36 6.77 -15.42
CA THR A 95 -21.05 6.72 -16.07
C THR A 95 -20.82 5.37 -16.75
N SER A 96 -19.78 5.31 -17.60
CA SER A 96 -19.32 4.07 -18.22
C SER A 96 -17.82 3.94 -18.09
N ALA A 97 -17.33 2.70 -17.93
CA ALA A 97 -15.91 2.39 -17.97
C ALA A 97 -15.66 1.03 -18.64
N PRO A 98 -14.50 0.87 -19.31
CA PRO A 98 -14.13 -0.41 -19.90
C PRO A 98 -13.61 -1.39 -18.83
N MET A 99 -13.85 -2.68 -19.06
CA MET A 99 -13.25 -3.79 -18.32
C MET A 99 -12.61 -4.75 -19.33
N ASP A 100 -11.29 -4.86 -19.30
CA ASP A 100 -10.52 -5.76 -20.15
C ASP A 100 -10.28 -7.11 -19.45
N VAL A 101 -10.64 -8.20 -20.12
CA VAL A 101 -10.47 -9.55 -19.57
C VAL A 101 -9.98 -10.53 -20.64
N GLN A 102 -9.48 -11.68 -20.19
CA GLN A 102 -9.16 -12.82 -21.04
C GLN A 102 -9.91 -14.03 -20.49
N LEU A 103 -10.85 -14.58 -21.27
CA LEU A 103 -11.74 -15.64 -20.79
C LEU A 103 -11.47 -16.97 -21.50
N GLY A 104 -11.47 -18.05 -20.73
CA GLY A 104 -11.42 -19.41 -21.25
C GLY A 104 -12.82 -20.01 -21.38
N ALA A 105 -12.89 -21.31 -21.63
CA ALA A 105 -14.16 -22.04 -21.46
C ALA A 105 -14.54 -22.06 -19.98
N GLY A 106 -15.83 -21.83 -19.70
CA GLY A 106 -16.33 -21.68 -18.34
C GLY A 106 -17.74 -21.12 -18.30
N ARG A 107 -18.26 -20.94 -17.08
CA ARG A 107 -19.54 -20.26 -16.83
C ARG A 107 -19.24 -19.00 -16.04
N TYR A 108 -19.68 -17.85 -16.55
CA TYR A 108 -19.37 -16.55 -15.99
C TYR A 108 -20.63 -15.77 -15.68
N ALA A 109 -20.55 -14.82 -14.75
CA ALA A 109 -21.59 -13.82 -14.51
C ALA A 109 -20.94 -12.52 -14.04
N PHE A 110 -21.61 -11.39 -14.28
CA PHE A 110 -21.28 -10.17 -13.58
C PHE A 110 -21.90 -10.19 -12.19
N ARG A 111 -21.18 -9.70 -11.19
CA ARG A 111 -21.66 -9.46 -9.84
C ARG A 111 -21.47 -7.98 -9.53
N CYS A 112 -22.55 -7.31 -9.12
CA CYS A 112 -22.56 -5.88 -8.85
C CYS A 112 -22.74 -5.66 -7.35
N LEU A 113 -21.85 -4.86 -6.78
CA LEU A 113 -21.83 -4.45 -5.39
C LEU A 113 -22.22 -2.97 -5.34
N ILE A 114 -23.40 -2.68 -4.80
CA ILE A 114 -23.96 -1.33 -4.73
C ILE A 114 -24.30 -1.05 -3.28
N GLU A 115 -24.04 0.18 -2.84
CA GLU A 115 -24.31 0.61 -1.47
C GLU A 115 -25.77 0.33 -1.05
N ASP A 116 -25.92 -0.16 0.18
CA ASP A 116 -27.17 -0.59 0.82
C ASP A 116 -27.92 -1.75 0.13
N THR A 117 -27.22 -2.60 -0.64
CA THR A 117 -27.79 -3.81 -1.23
C THR A 117 -26.87 -5.01 -1.09
N ASP A 118 -27.47 -6.20 -0.98
CA ASP A 118 -26.74 -7.46 -1.14
C ASP A 118 -26.18 -7.56 -2.57
N ALA A 119 -25.08 -8.31 -2.73
CA ALA A 119 -24.44 -8.53 -4.03
C ALA A 119 -25.42 -9.08 -5.08
N ILE A 120 -25.55 -8.37 -6.20
CA ILE A 120 -26.48 -8.72 -7.27
C ILE A 120 -25.72 -9.51 -8.34
N THR A 121 -26.04 -10.80 -8.47
CA THR A 121 -25.46 -11.63 -9.54
C THR A 121 -26.36 -11.64 -10.78
N GLY A 122 -25.77 -11.26 -11.91
CA GLY A 122 -26.42 -11.22 -13.21
C GLY A 122 -26.68 -12.58 -13.86
N PRO A 123 -27.17 -12.59 -15.11
CA PRO A 123 -27.39 -13.82 -15.85
C PRO A 123 -26.08 -14.55 -16.12
N SER A 124 -26.11 -15.89 -16.06
CA SER A 124 -24.95 -16.72 -16.37
C SER A 124 -24.72 -16.82 -17.88
N VAL A 125 -23.48 -16.63 -18.31
CA VAL A 125 -23.02 -16.82 -19.69
C VAL A 125 -22.03 -17.98 -19.75
N THR A 126 -22.29 -18.96 -20.62
CA THR A 126 -21.40 -20.11 -20.83
C THR A 126 -20.52 -19.85 -22.05
N LEU A 127 -19.21 -19.96 -21.87
CA LEU A 127 -18.23 -19.87 -22.94
C LEU A 127 -17.69 -21.26 -23.25
N THR A 128 -17.61 -21.59 -24.54
CA THR A 128 -17.04 -22.84 -25.05
C THR A 128 -15.87 -22.54 -25.97
N GLY A 129 -14.81 -23.34 -25.92
CA GLY A 129 -13.61 -23.17 -26.73
C GLY A 129 -12.33 -23.50 -25.95
N ASP A 130 -11.20 -23.23 -26.57
CA ASP A 130 -9.89 -23.71 -26.13
C ASP A 130 -8.89 -22.57 -25.85
N ALA A 131 -9.36 -21.32 -25.88
CA ALA A 131 -8.54 -20.20 -25.44
C ALA A 131 -8.23 -20.33 -23.94
N LYS A 132 -6.98 -20.01 -23.57
CA LYS A 132 -6.57 -19.94 -22.18
C LYS A 132 -7.19 -18.72 -21.50
N GLY A 133 -7.77 -18.91 -20.32
CA GLY A 133 -8.20 -17.81 -19.46
C GLY A 133 -7.02 -16.98 -18.95
N GLY A 134 -7.27 -15.71 -18.69
CA GLY A 134 -6.32 -14.79 -18.07
C GLY A 134 -6.12 -15.06 -16.59
N PRO A 135 -5.37 -14.19 -15.90
CA PRO A 135 -5.27 -14.19 -14.45
C PRO A 135 -6.65 -14.13 -13.81
N ALA A 136 -6.87 -14.95 -12.78
CA ALA A 136 -8.09 -14.91 -11.98
C ALA A 136 -7.78 -15.44 -10.59
N ALA A 137 -8.40 -14.82 -9.58
CA ALA A 137 -8.19 -15.19 -8.18
C ALA A 137 -9.53 -15.31 -7.47
N VAL A 138 -9.60 -16.20 -6.47
CA VAL A 138 -10.74 -16.20 -5.55
C VAL A 138 -10.61 -14.95 -4.70
N ALA A 139 -11.67 -14.14 -4.64
CA ALA A 139 -11.72 -12.96 -3.77
C ALA A 139 -11.29 -13.30 -2.34
N VAL A 140 -10.56 -12.41 -1.68
CA VAL A 140 -10.24 -12.54 -0.25
C VAL A 140 -11.40 -11.98 0.53
N THR A 141 -11.91 -12.74 1.50
CA THR A 141 -13.04 -12.29 2.33
C THR A 141 -12.55 -11.79 3.69
N LYS A 142 -13.42 -11.06 4.39
CA LYS A 142 -13.15 -10.67 5.78
C LYS A 142 -12.90 -11.88 6.67
N ASN A 143 -13.61 -12.99 6.43
CA ASN A 143 -13.44 -14.22 7.19
C ASN A 143 -12.09 -14.90 6.96
N ASP A 144 -11.50 -14.75 5.77
CA ASP A 144 -10.14 -15.22 5.49
C ASP A 144 -9.09 -14.40 6.26
N MET A 145 -9.30 -13.09 6.37
CA MET A 145 -8.32 -12.18 6.98
C MET A 145 -8.44 -12.06 8.50
N LEU A 146 -9.62 -12.19 9.09
CA LEU A 146 -9.82 -12.02 10.54
C LEU A 146 -8.89 -12.89 11.41
N PRO A 147 -8.66 -14.18 11.13
CA PRO A 147 -7.70 -14.99 11.88
C PRO A 147 -6.24 -14.53 11.71
N LEU A 148 -5.91 -13.91 10.58
CA LEU A 148 -4.57 -13.41 10.27
C LEU A 148 -4.31 -12.09 10.98
N VAL A 149 -5.30 -11.19 11.01
CA VAL A 149 -5.27 -9.95 11.79
C VAL A 149 -5.01 -10.24 13.27
N LYS A 150 -5.72 -11.22 13.85
CA LYS A 150 -5.49 -11.62 15.25
C LYS A 150 -4.09 -12.16 15.51
N GLN A 151 -3.51 -12.88 14.56
CA GLN A 151 -2.12 -13.35 14.66
C GLN A 151 -1.14 -12.18 14.60
N TYR A 152 -1.40 -11.20 13.73
CA TYR A 152 -0.63 -9.98 13.62
C TYR A 152 -0.69 -9.15 14.90
N GLU A 153 -1.89 -8.88 15.43
CA GLU A 153 -2.09 -8.17 16.69
C GLU A 153 -1.35 -8.84 17.86
N ALA A 154 -1.41 -10.17 17.97
CA ALA A 154 -0.69 -10.91 18.99
C ALA A 154 0.84 -10.80 18.83
N ALA A 155 1.34 -10.85 17.59
CA ALA A 155 2.76 -10.70 17.29
C ALA A 155 3.27 -9.27 17.61
N VAL A 156 2.48 -8.25 17.27
CA VAL A 156 2.75 -6.84 17.60
C VAL A 156 2.75 -6.64 19.12
N ALA A 157 1.75 -7.16 19.84
CA ALA A 157 1.68 -7.05 21.29
C ALA A 157 2.89 -7.68 21.99
N ALA A 158 3.33 -8.86 21.54
CA ALA A 158 4.54 -9.50 22.05
C ALA A 158 5.80 -8.67 21.73
N GLY A 159 5.90 -8.12 20.52
CA GLY A 159 7.02 -7.28 20.12
C GLY A 159 7.09 -5.96 20.89
N VAL A 160 5.96 -5.32 21.14
CA VAL A 160 5.90 -4.08 21.95
C VAL A 160 6.28 -4.36 23.41
N ALA A 161 5.90 -5.52 23.97
CA ALA A 161 6.36 -5.92 25.30
C ALA A 161 7.89 -6.11 25.37
N ASP A 162 8.51 -6.69 24.33
CA ASP A 162 9.97 -6.79 24.22
C ASP A 162 10.62 -5.41 24.07
N LEU A 163 10.05 -4.52 23.26
CA LEU A 163 10.48 -3.14 23.10
C LEU A 163 10.44 -2.36 24.42
N ALA A 164 9.37 -2.51 25.21
CA ALA A 164 9.24 -1.89 26.53
C ALA A 164 10.38 -2.33 27.46
N ALA A 165 10.66 -3.63 27.52
CA ALA A 165 11.76 -4.15 28.35
C ALA A 165 13.14 -3.59 27.91
N LYS A 166 13.39 -3.43 26.60
CA LYS A 166 14.66 -2.88 26.10
C LYS A 166 14.77 -1.38 26.34
N THR A 167 13.69 -0.62 26.16
CA THR A 167 13.68 0.82 26.42
C THR A 167 13.78 1.14 27.91
N ASP A 168 13.19 0.33 28.79
CA ASP A 168 13.40 0.42 30.24
C ASP A 168 14.86 0.19 30.63
N LYS A 169 15.53 -0.81 30.03
CA LYS A 169 16.95 -1.06 30.26
C LYS A 169 17.81 0.12 29.80
N LEU A 170 17.58 0.60 28.58
CA LEU A 170 18.25 1.76 28.01
C LEU A 170 18.09 3.00 28.90
N LYS A 171 16.87 3.27 29.36
CA LYS A 171 16.58 4.36 30.29
C LYS A 171 17.35 4.20 31.60
N GLY A 172 17.36 2.99 32.18
CA GLY A 172 18.13 2.70 33.40
C GLY A 172 19.62 2.97 33.25
N ASP A 173 20.21 2.64 32.10
CA ASP A 173 21.62 2.92 31.82
C ASP A 173 21.89 4.42 31.68
N VAL A 174 20.99 5.19 31.05
CA VAL A 174 21.08 6.66 30.97
C VAL A 174 20.96 7.29 32.37
N ASP A 175 19.94 6.92 33.16
CA ASP A 175 19.72 7.45 34.50
C ASP A 175 20.90 7.15 35.45
N GLY A 176 21.53 5.99 35.28
CA GLY A 176 22.73 5.58 36.03
C GLY A 176 24.02 6.27 35.58
N GLY A 177 24.01 7.03 34.47
CA GLY A 177 25.18 7.67 33.89
C GLY A 177 26.08 6.73 33.07
N ASN A 178 25.61 5.52 32.74
CA ASN A 178 26.35 4.48 32.03
C ASN A 178 26.24 4.65 30.51
N LEU A 179 26.76 5.75 29.96
CA LEU A 179 26.56 6.09 28.54
C LEU A 179 27.15 5.07 27.54
N ASP A 180 28.19 4.32 27.92
CA ASP A 180 28.71 3.22 27.09
C ASP A 180 27.71 2.06 27.01
N ALA A 181 27.06 1.72 28.13
CA ALA A 181 26.03 0.70 28.17
C ALA A 181 24.77 1.16 27.42
N ALA A 182 24.38 2.43 27.59
CA ALA A 182 23.28 3.02 26.84
C ALA A 182 23.50 2.97 25.32
N ARG A 183 24.72 3.25 24.83
CA ARG A 183 25.05 3.07 23.40
C ARG A 183 24.89 1.62 22.92
N ALA A 184 25.29 0.65 23.73
CA ALA A 184 25.15 -0.77 23.41
C ALA A 184 23.70 -1.24 23.41
N ASP A 185 22.86 -0.66 24.28
CA ASP A 185 21.44 -0.99 24.42
C ASP A 185 20.52 -0.27 23.44
N TRP A 186 20.92 0.93 23.00
CA TRP A 186 20.13 1.75 22.09
C TRP A 186 19.81 0.99 20.80
N LEU A 187 20.81 0.33 20.21
CA LEU A 187 20.61 -0.39 18.95
C LEU A 187 19.62 -1.56 19.08
N PRO A 188 19.77 -2.51 20.02
CA PRO A 188 18.75 -3.54 20.26
C PRO A 188 17.34 -2.99 20.49
N ALA A 189 17.18 -1.87 21.20
CA ALA A 189 15.89 -1.24 21.43
C ALA A 189 15.30 -0.66 20.13
N HIS A 190 16.11 0.10 19.37
CA HIS A 190 15.69 0.70 18.11
C HIS A 190 15.36 -0.36 17.04
N LEU A 191 16.13 -1.45 16.95
CA LEU A 191 15.84 -2.57 16.06
C LEU A 191 14.58 -3.34 16.47
N ALA A 192 14.28 -3.42 17.78
CA ALA A 192 13.04 -4.05 18.24
C ALA A 192 11.81 -3.26 17.78
N TYR A 193 11.86 -1.93 17.84
CA TYR A 193 10.81 -1.06 17.29
C TYR A 193 10.67 -1.22 15.78
N ASN A 194 11.77 -1.10 15.03
CA ASN A 194 11.77 -1.20 13.57
C ASN A 194 11.35 -2.58 13.04
N SER A 195 11.56 -3.63 13.84
CA SER A 195 11.10 -5.00 13.57
C SER A 195 9.59 -5.21 13.75
N LEU A 196 8.86 -4.21 14.29
CA LEU A 196 7.39 -4.20 14.33
C LEU A 196 6.79 -3.75 13.00
N GLY A 197 7.58 -3.08 12.15
CA GLY A 197 7.10 -2.55 10.88
C GLY A 197 6.16 -1.36 11.05
N ALA A 198 6.55 -0.38 11.87
CA ALA A 198 5.81 0.86 12.09
C ALA A 198 5.93 1.80 10.86
N ALA A 199 5.22 1.48 9.78
CA ALA A 199 5.14 2.32 8.57
C ALA A 199 3.79 3.05 8.48
N TYR A 200 3.78 4.21 7.80
CA TYR A 200 2.61 5.03 7.45
C TYR A 200 1.45 5.02 8.47
N GLY A 201 1.61 5.74 9.58
CA GLY A 201 0.54 5.90 10.58
C GLY A 201 0.32 4.69 11.49
N ALA A 202 1.10 3.61 11.32
CA ALA A 202 1.17 2.54 12.31
C ALA A 202 1.50 3.13 13.69
N PHE A 203 0.66 2.84 14.68
CA PHE A 203 0.77 3.31 16.06
C PHE A 203 0.47 4.81 16.28
N GLY A 204 -0.06 5.51 15.26
CA GLY A 204 -0.51 6.90 15.38
C GLY A 204 0.53 7.83 16.01
N ASP A 205 0.09 8.69 16.92
CA ASP A 205 0.95 9.64 17.66
C ASP A 205 2.11 8.98 18.43
N PHE A 206 2.05 7.68 18.72
CA PHE A 206 3.15 7.00 19.40
C PHE A 206 4.35 6.80 18.47
N ALA A 207 4.14 6.55 17.18
CA ALA A 207 5.25 6.41 16.24
C ALA A 207 6.08 7.70 16.18
N ASP A 208 5.42 8.85 16.08
CA ASP A 208 6.08 10.16 16.07
C ASP A 208 6.87 10.42 17.35
N LYS A 209 6.37 9.97 18.51
CA LYS A 209 7.06 10.15 19.81
C LYS A 209 8.23 9.19 20.00
N ILE A 210 8.13 7.98 19.44
CA ILE A 210 9.13 6.91 19.60
C ILE A 210 10.28 7.09 18.61
N ASP A 211 10.00 7.49 17.37
CA ASP A 211 10.98 7.49 16.26
C ASP A 211 10.91 8.74 15.37
N GLY A 212 10.37 9.84 15.88
CA GLY A 212 10.37 11.13 15.16
C GLY A 212 11.76 11.78 15.12
N SER A 213 12.03 12.58 14.09
CA SER A 213 13.38 13.08 13.76
C SER A 213 14.12 13.82 14.88
N ASP A 214 13.43 14.56 15.74
CA ASP A 214 14.01 15.34 16.85
C ASP A 214 13.50 14.88 18.23
N VAL A 215 12.90 13.68 18.32
CA VAL A 215 12.40 13.09 19.57
C VAL A 215 12.79 11.60 19.64
N GLY A 216 12.38 10.89 20.70
CA GLY A 216 12.50 9.44 20.78
C GLY A 216 13.92 8.88 20.55
N PHE A 217 14.01 7.81 19.76
CA PHE A 217 15.25 7.12 19.44
C PHE A 217 16.27 8.03 18.74
N HIS A 218 15.86 8.85 17.76
CA HIS A 218 16.77 9.72 17.03
C HIS A 218 17.34 10.85 17.90
N ALA A 219 16.53 11.48 18.76
CA ALA A 219 17.04 12.46 19.72
C ALA A 219 18.03 11.83 20.70
N LEU A 220 17.75 10.62 21.17
CA LEU A 220 18.62 9.89 22.09
C LEU A 220 19.93 9.47 21.41
N GLU A 221 19.86 8.99 20.17
CA GLU A 221 21.03 8.69 19.33
C GLU A 221 21.92 9.92 19.18
N LYS A 222 21.35 11.03 18.70
CA LYS A 222 22.08 12.28 18.53
C LYS A 222 22.85 12.68 19.78
N GLY A 223 22.23 12.58 20.96
CA GLY A 223 22.93 12.88 22.21
C GLY A 223 24.01 11.86 22.57
N LEU A 224 23.73 10.56 22.45
CA LEU A 224 24.66 9.47 22.78
C LEU A 224 25.93 9.46 21.90
N TRP A 225 25.83 9.89 20.65
CA TRP A 225 26.95 9.95 19.69
C TRP A 225 27.58 11.35 19.52
N HIS A 226 27.00 12.40 20.14
CA HIS A 226 27.55 13.76 20.11
C HIS A 226 27.87 14.36 21.49
N ASN A 227 28.26 13.51 22.45
CA ASN A 227 28.80 13.90 23.77
C ASN A 227 27.80 14.65 24.68
N ALA A 228 26.50 14.38 24.57
CA ALA A 228 25.54 14.85 25.56
C ALA A 228 25.80 14.20 26.93
N SER A 229 25.51 14.93 28.01
CA SER A 229 25.62 14.36 29.36
C SER A 229 24.45 13.43 29.65
N ALA A 230 24.62 12.51 30.59
CA ALA A 230 23.52 11.66 31.07
C ALA A 230 22.35 12.48 31.62
N ALA A 231 22.63 13.63 32.25
CA ALA A 231 21.60 14.53 32.76
C ALA A 231 20.77 15.17 31.64
N ASP A 232 21.39 15.49 30.51
CA ASP A 232 20.69 16.02 29.33
C ASP A 232 19.85 14.94 28.63
N LEU A 233 20.31 13.68 28.66
CA LEU A 233 19.64 12.55 28.00
C LEU A 233 18.52 11.90 28.83
N ALA A 234 18.59 11.97 30.16
CA ALA A 234 17.58 11.41 31.06
C ALA A 234 16.13 11.79 30.70
N PRO A 235 15.77 13.07 30.43
CA PRO A 235 14.41 13.41 30.03
C PRO A 235 13.99 12.82 28.67
N VAL A 236 14.93 12.65 27.73
CA VAL A 236 14.64 12.06 26.40
C VAL A 236 14.38 10.56 26.56
N ALA A 237 15.23 9.85 27.31
CA ALA A 237 15.07 8.42 27.58
C ALA A 237 13.77 8.12 28.36
N ALA A 238 13.37 9.03 29.27
CA ALA A 238 12.09 8.93 29.97
C ALA A 238 10.90 9.08 29.01
N GLN A 239 10.91 10.10 28.15
CA GLN A 239 9.84 10.31 27.16
C GLN A 239 9.70 9.12 26.19
N LEU A 240 10.83 8.54 25.76
CA LEU A 240 10.83 7.35 24.92
C LEU A 240 10.18 6.15 25.62
N ALA A 241 10.60 5.84 26.86
CA ALA A 241 10.00 4.75 27.63
C ALA A 241 8.51 4.98 27.88
N ASP A 242 8.12 6.21 28.27
CA ASP A 242 6.71 6.57 28.49
C ASP A 242 5.87 6.41 27.22
N ALA A 243 6.41 6.77 26.04
CA ALA A 243 5.73 6.59 24.77
C ALA A 243 5.54 5.10 24.42
N VAL A 244 6.56 4.26 24.67
CA VAL A 244 6.47 2.81 24.43
C VAL A 244 5.48 2.14 25.38
N HIS A 245 5.49 2.49 26.68
CA HIS A 245 4.49 1.99 27.64
C HIS A 245 3.08 2.49 27.30
N GLY A 246 2.96 3.72 26.82
CA GLY A 246 1.71 4.28 26.30
C GLY A 246 1.18 3.48 25.12
N LEU A 247 2.03 3.18 24.13
CA LEU A 247 1.69 2.30 23.01
C LEU A 247 1.23 0.93 23.51
N GLN A 248 2.00 0.30 24.40
CA GLN A 248 1.67 -1.01 24.96
C GLN A 248 0.29 -1.02 25.63
N ALA A 249 -0.05 0.04 26.36
CA ALA A 249 -1.34 0.17 27.05
C ALA A 249 -2.50 0.42 26.08
N ASP A 250 -2.25 1.07 24.94
CA ASP A 250 -3.28 1.44 23.98
C ASP A 250 -3.56 0.37 22.91
N LEU A 251 -2.60 -0.54 22.66
CA LEU A 251 -2.76 -1.64 21.69
C LEU A 251 -4.11 -2.40 21.78
N PRO A 252 -4.69 -2.69 22.95
CA PRO A 252 -6.00 -3.36 23.02
C PRO A 252 -7.18 -2.54 22.46
N ASN A 253 -7.03 -1.22 22.31
CA ASN A 253 -8.04 -0.33 21.73
C ASN A 253 -7.84 -0.13 20.22
N GLU A 254 -6.67 -0.46 19.71
CA GLU A 254 -6.34 -0.34 18.29
C GLU A 254 -7.08 -1.39 17.47
N GLN A 255 -7.73 -0.94 16.40
CA GLN A 255 -8.38 -1.83 15.43
C GLN A 255 -7.55 -1.84 14.16
N VAL A 256 -6.93 -2.98 13.86
CA VAL A 256 -6.18 -3.14 12.62
C VAL A 256 -7.17 -3.43 11.49
N ASP A 257 -7.19 -2.58 10.46
CA ASP A 257 -7.95 -2.89 9.24
C ASP A 257 -7.30 -4.11 8.57
N PRO A 258 -8.08 -5.16 8.24
CA PRO A 258 -7.58 -6.29 7.46
C PRO A 258 -6.79 -5.91 6.21
N ASN A 259 -7.15 -4.82 5.53
CA ASN A 259 -6.49 -4.36 4.32
C ASN A 259 -5.09 -3.78 4.59
N ASP A 260 -4.84 -3.26 5.80
CA ASP A 260 -3.54 -2.71 6.18
C ASP A 260 -2.45 -3.77 6.19
N LEU A 261 -2.76 -5.04 6.48
CA LEU A 261 -1.75 -6.11 6.47
C LEU A 261 -1.12 -6.26 5.08
N GLY A 262 -1.92 -6.17 4.01
CA GLY A 262 -1.44 -6.26 2.64
C GLY A 262 -0.55 -5.08 2.26
N LEU A 263 -0.91 -3.87 2.70
CA LEU A 263 -0.15 -2.63 2.48
C LEU A 263 1.19 -2.64 3.21
N ARG A 264 1.18 -3.00 4.50
CA ARG A 264 2.36 -3.01 5.39
C ARG A 264 3.53 -3.81 4.82
N ALA A 265 3.25 -4.91 4.12
CA ALA A 265 4.31 -5.72 3.50
C ALA A 265 5.21 -4.90 2.56
N HIS A 266 4.62 -3.98 1.79
CA HIS A 266 5.33 -3.09 0.88
C HIS A 266 5.91 -1.86 1.61
N GLU A 267 5.04 -1.17 2.35
CA GLU A 267 5.32 0.10 3.03
C GLU A 267 6.55 0.07 3.94
N ILE A 268 6.74 -1.03 4.68
CA ILE A 268 7.90 -1.17 5.58
C ILE A 268 9.23 -1.11 4.80
N MET A 269 9.30 -1.75 3.63
CA MET A 269 10.50 -1.72 2.80
C MET A 269 10.63 -0.43 2.00
N GLU A 270 9.52 0.26 1.72
CA GLU A 270 9.53 1.56 1.06
C GLU A 270 10.16 2.60 1.99
N ASN A 271 9.78 2.63 3.27
CA ASN A 271 10.43 3.45 4.28
C ASN A 271 11.92 3.12 4.43
N ALA A 272 12.29 1.83 4.42
CA ALA A 272 13.70 1.44 4.48
C ALA A 272 14.48 1.99 3.28
N LEU A 273 13.91 1.96 2.07
CA LEU A 273 14.53 2.55 0.89
C LEU A 273 14.65 4.07 1.01
N GLN A 274 13.59 4.75 1.50
CA GLN A 274 13.53 6.20 1.58
C GLN A 274 14.50 6.76 2.62
N PHE A 275 14.52 6.18 3.82
CA PHE A 275 15.19 6.79 4.98
C PHE A 275 16.47 6.05 5.38
N GLU A 276 16.44 4.72 5.40
CA GLU A 276 17.56 3.93 5.94
C GLU A 276 18.69 3.76 4.93
N LEU A 277 18.36 3.46 3.66
CA LEU A 277 19.35 3.31 2.59
C LEU A 277 19.96 4.64 2.14
N THR A 278 19.30 5.77 2.43
CA THR A 278 19.86 7.11 2.20
C THR A 278 20.72 7.59 3.38
N GLY A 279 20.53 7.00 4.56
CA GLY A 279 21.16 7.43 5.81
C GLY A 279 20.52 8.70 6.39
N GLU A 280 19.32 9.08 5.94
CA GLU A 280 18.62 10.29 6.41
C GLU A 280 18.37 10.28 7.92
N HIS A 281 18.09 9.09 8.47
CA HIS A 281 17.84 8.88 9.89
C HIS A 281 19.10 8.68 10.74
N ASP A 282 20.31 8.62 10.15
CA ASP A 282 21.54 8.40 10.92
C ASP A 282 21.90 9.65 11.74
N GLN A 283 21.74 9.57 13.07
CA GLN A 283 22.15 10.64 13.99
C GLN A 283 23.55 10.39 14.59
N GLY A 284 24.34 9.51 13.97
CA GLY A 284 25.74 9.27 14.29
C GLY A 284 26.08 7.84 14.69
N SER A 285 25.09 6.94 14.82
CA SER A 285 25.33 5.54 15.14
C SER A 285 25.92 4.74 13.98
N GLY A 286 25.65 5.13 12.73
CA GLY A 286 26.07 4.37 11.56
C GLY A 286 25.30 3.06 11.37
N THR A 287 24.08 2.96 11.91
CA THR A 287 23.34 1.70 12.00
C THR A 287 22.08 1.60 11.12
N THR A 288 21.86 2.55 10.20
CA THR A 288 20.65 2.53 9.34
C THR A 288 20.53 1.25 8.50
N LEU A 289 21.63 0.63 8.08
CA LEU A 289 21.57 -0.69 7.42
C LEU A 289 21.13 -1.83 8.35
N ASN A 290 21.37 -1.72 9.66
CA ASN A 290 20.81 -2.63 10.65
C ASN A 290 19.31 -2.39 10.79
N THR A 291 18.88 -1.13 10.79
CA THR A 291 17.47 -0.73 10.80
C THR A 291 16.73 -1.28 9.59
N ALA A 292 17.28 -1.12 8.38
CA ALA A 292 16.72 -1.69 7.15
C ALA A 292 16.58 -3.23 7.23
N LEU A 293 17.49 -3.91 7.93
CA LEU A 293 17.38 -5.35 8.15
C LEU A 293 16.24 -5.70 9.13
N ALA A 294 16.07 -4.91 10.18
CA ALA A 294 14.92 -5.04 11.09
C ALA A 294 13.58 -4.77 10.36
N ASN A 295 13.54 -3.78 9.45
CA ASN A 295 12.37 -3.55 8.60
C ASN A 295 12.08 -4.77 7.71
N LEU A 296 13.12 -5.37 7.09
CA LEU A 296 12.96 -6.61 6.33
C LEU A 296 12.43 -7.78 7.19
N ASP A 297 12.84 -7.88 8.45
CA ASP A 297 12.30 -8.85 9.41
C ASP A 297 10.82 -8.58 9.72
N GLY A 298 10.43 -7.31 9.85
CA GLY A 298 9.03 -6.88 9.96
C GLY A 298 8.20 -7.30 8.75
N THR A 299 8.66 -6.99 7.53
CA THR A 299 8.02 -7.43 6.28
C THR A 299 7.91 -8.96 6.20
N ALA A 300 8.95 -9.70 6.58
CA ALA A 300 8.93 -11.16 6.57
C ALA A 300 7.87 -11.75 7.52
N LYS A 301 7.65 -11.14 8.70
CA LYS A 301 6.57 -11.54 9.63
C LYS A 301 5.19 -11.33 9.02
N VAL A 302 4.96 -10.18 8.39
CA VAL A 302 3.69 -9.88 7.71
C VAL A 302 3.43 -10.88 6.59
N LEU A 303 4.42 -11.14 5.73
CA LEU A 303 4.30 -12.13 4.66
C LEU A 303 4.04 -13.54 5.19
N ALA A 304 4.67 -13.95 6.30
CA ALA A 304 4.44 -15.25 6.91
C ALA A 304 3.00 -15.40 7.42
N ILE A 305 2.43 -14.33 7.97
CA ILE A 305 1.01 -14.29 8.39
C ILE A 305 0.08 -14.36 7.18
N LEU A 306 0.43 -13.68 6.08
CA LEU A 306 -0.36 -13.66 4.84
C LEU A 306 -0.18 -14.89 3.94
N ASP A 307 0.76 -15.80 4.22
CA ASP A 307 1.06 -16.98 3.39
C ASP A 307 -0.18 -17.81 2.99
N PRO A 308 -1.15 -18.09 3.90
CA PRO A 308 -2.34 -18.84 3.54
C PRO A 308 -3.20 -18.19 2.44
N VAL A 309 -3.19 -16.86 2.38
CA VAL A 309 -3.93 -16.06 1.38
C VAL A 309 -3.11 -15.90 0.10
N LEU A 310 -1.81 -15.62 0.24
CA LEU A 310 -0.89 -15.34 -0.86
C LEU A 310 -0.56 -16.57 -1.70
N LYS A 311 -0.25 -17.71 -1.06
CA LYS A 311 0.22 -18.92 -1.76
C LYS A 311 -0.69 -19.41 -2.90
N PRO A 312 -2.03 -19.47 -2.77
CA PRO A 312 -2.90 -19.84 -3.88
C PRO A 312 -3.13 -18.72 -4.93
N ARG A 313 -2.74 -17.48 -4.64
CA ARG A 313 -3.09 -16.29 -5.44
C ARG A 313 -1.88 -15.59 -6.07
N TYR A 314 -0.68 -15.81 -5.55
CA TYR A 314 0.52 -15.11 -5.98
C TYR A 314 1.59 -16.07 -6.50
N PRO A 315 1.57 -16.40 -7.82
CA PRO A 315 2.54 -17.30 -8.43
C PRO A 315 4.00 -16.86 -8.28
N ASP A 316 4.23 -15.55 -8.15
CA ASP A 316 5.57 -14.95 -8.01
C ASP A 316 6.01 -14.81 -6.55
N LEU A 317 5.27 -15.34 -5.58
CA LEU A 317 5.70 -15.39 -4.17
C LEU A 317 7.13 -15.97 -3.98
N PRO A 318 7.58 -16.99 -4.74
CA PRO A 318 8.97 -17.44 -4.67
C PRO A 318 10.00 -16.38 -5.11
N GLN A 319 9.64 -15.43 -5.97
CA GLN A 319 10.50 -14.30 -6.32
C GLN A 319 10.61 -13.31 -5.16
N VAL A 320 9.52 -13.06 -4.42
CA VAL A 320 9.58 -12.25 -3.18
C VAL A 320 10.63 -12.83 -2.25
N GLN A 321 10.54 -14.14 -1.94
CA GLN A 321 11.49 -14.81 -1.05
C GLN A 321 12.94 -14.68 -1.56
N LYS A 322 13.17 -14.93 -2.84
CA LYS A 322 14.50 -14.82 -3.46
C LYS A 322 15.09 -13.40 -3.32
N TRP A 323 14.27 -12.37 -3.53
CA TRP A 323 14.73 -10.98 -3.40
C TRP A 323 14.90 -10.57 -1.95
N SER A 324 14.02 -11.02 -1.03
CA SER A 324 14.22 -10.86 0.41
C SER A 324 15.54 -11.48 0.88
N ASP A 325 15.88 -12.68 0.43
CA ASP A 325 17.16 -13.35 0.77
C ASP A 325 18.36 -12.57 0.23
N ARG A 326 18.25 -12.02 -0.99
CA ARG A 326 19.30 -11.18 -1.58
C ARG A 326 19.49 -9.89 -0.79
N VAL A 327 18.41 -9.17 -0.48
CA VAL A 327 18.45 -7.94 0.33
C VAL A 327 19.07 -8.24 1.69
N ARG A 328 18.62 -9.31 2.36
CA ARG A 328 19.18 -9.77 3.64
C ARG A 328 20.68 -9.99 3.55
N ALA A 329 21.16 -10.70 2.52
CA ALA A 329 22.58 -10.96 2.33
C ALA A 329 23.40 -9.67 2.14
N LEU A 330 22.90 -8.73 1.33
CA LEU A 330 23.55 -7.45 1.08
C LEU A 330 23.59 -6.58 2.35
N LEU A 331 22.47 -6.45 3.07
CA LEU A 331 22.40 -5.70 4.32
C LEU A 331 23.33 -6.32 5.37
N THR A 332 23.32 -7.65 5.52
CA THR A 332 24.20 -8.37 6.46
C THR A 332 25.68 -8.14 6.17
N ALA A 333 26.07 -8.10 4.89
CA ALA A 333 27.46 -7.86 4.50
C ALA A 333 27.98 -6.45 4.87
N HIS A 334 27.06 -5.50 5.10
CA HIS A 334 27.38 -4.09 5.37
C HIS A 334 26.80 -3.60 6.71
N GLN A 335 26.41 -4.50 7.62
CA GLN A 335 25.95 -4.12 8.96
C GLN A 335 27.00 -3.29 9.71
N ASN A 336 26.52 -2.30 10.46
CA ASN A 336 27.34 -1.36 11.23
C ASN A 336 28.30 -0.52 10.37
N VAL A 337 28.05 -0.43 9.06
CA VAL A 337 28.77 0.46 8.16
C VAL A 337 27.85 1.65 7.84
N PRO A 338 28.24 2.89 8.16
CA PRO A 338 27.43 4.06 7.81
C PRO A 338 27.27 4.16 6.29
N VAL A 339 26.03 4.38 5.83
CA VAL A 339 25.69 4.48 4.40
C VAL A 339 26.55 5.51 3.68
N ALA A 340 26.86 6.64 4.32
CA ALA A 340 27.69 7.71 3.77
C ALA A 340 29.11 7.27 3.39
N THR A 341 29.60 6.16 3.95
CA THR A 341 30.94 5.61 3.70
C THR A 341 30.98 4.52 2.63
N LEU A 342 29.82 4.03 2.19
CA LEU A 342 29.72 3.02 1.15
C LEU A 342 30.13 3.60 -0.20
N ASP A 343 30.79 2.78 -1.02
CA ASP A 343 31.03 3.15 -2.39
C ASP A 343 29.71 3.20 -3.20
N ARG A 344 29.78 3.89 -4.34
CA ARG A 344 28.62 4.08 -5.20
C ARG A 344 28.04 2.74 -5.70
N ALA A 345 28.88 1.77 -6.04
CA ALA A 345 28.43 0.51 -6.61
C ALA A 345 27.67 -0.33 -5.57
N THR A 346 28.12 -0.33 -4.31
CA THR A 346 27.41 -0.97 -3.21
C THR A 346 26.04 -0.32 -2.96
N ARG A 347 25.97 1.02 -2.97
CA ARG A 347 24.68 1.72 -2.82
C ARG A 347 23.72 1.37 -3.96
N GLU A 348 24.17 1.42 -5.21
CA GLU A 348 23.35 1.02 -6.38
C GLU A 348 22.89 -0.45 -6.29
N GLN A 349 23.70 -1.36 -5.72
CA GLN A 349 23.30 -2.75 -5.51
C GLN A 349 22.25 -2.93 -4.42
N LEU A 350 22.36 -2.20 -3.31
CA LEU A 350 21.36 -2.18 -2.24
C LEU A 350 20.04 -1.61 -2.76
N ASP A 351 20.08 -0.41 -3.34
CA ASP A 351 18.92 0.29 -3.89
C ASP A 351 18.22 -0.56 -4.96
N GLY A 352 18.98 -1.16 -5.88
CA GLY A 352 18.43 -2.01 -6.93
C GLY A 352 17.82 -3.31 -6.39
N ALA A 353 18.39 -3.90 -5.34
CA ALA A 353 17.84 -5.11 -4.73
C ALA A 353 16.56 -4.82 -3.93
N VAL A 354 16.52 -3.71 -3.19
CA VAL A 354 15.33 -3.28 -2.45
C VAL A 354 14.24 -2.80 -3.41
N GLY A 355 14.58 -2.06 -4.47
CA GLY A 355 13.64 -1.66 -5.51
C GLY A 355 12.97 -2.85 -6.19
N GLU A 356 13.74 -3.87 -6.58
CA GLU A 356 13.16 -5.08 -7.16
C GLU A 356 12.32 -5.89 -6.14
N LEU A 357 12.71 -5.90 -4.85
CA LEU A 357 11.86 -6.47 -3.81
C LEU A 357 10.52 -5.72 -3.69
N LEU A 358 10.55 -4.39 -3.72
CA LEU A 358 9.34 -3.55 -3.68
C LEU A 358 8.41 -3.83 -4.87
N GLU A 359 8.96 -4.01 -6.08
CA GLU A 359 8.20 -4.41 -7.27
C GLU A 359 7.50 -5.77 -7.07
N LYS A 360 8.12 -6.73 -6.36
CA LYS A 360 7.46 -8.00 -6.02
C LYS A 360 6.51 -7.90 -4.84
N LEU A 361 6.67 -6.91 -3.98
CA LEU A 361 5.73 -6.66 -2.87
C LEU A 361 4.49 -5.89 -3.35
N ALA A 362 4.59 -5.09 -4.41
CA ALA A 362 3.49 -4.24 -4.88
C ALA A 362 2.15 -4.97 -5.10
N PRO A 363 2.09 -6.19 -5.67
CA PRO A 363 0.83 -6.91 -5.84
C PRO A 363 0.21 -7.44 -4.54
N VAL A 364 0.96 -7.50 -3.43
CA VAL A 364 0.51 -8.12 -2.17
C VAL A 364 -0.73 -7.41 -1.62
N ALA A 365 -0.76 -6.08 -1.64
CA ALA A 365 -1.91 -5.30 -1.18
C ALA A 365 -3.19 -5.66 -1.96
N ALA A 366 -3.15 -5.58 -3.29
CA ALA A 366 -4.30 -5.89 -4.14
C ALA A 366 -4.75 -7.36 -4.01
N ILE A 367 -3.81 -8.29 -3.83
CA ILE A 367 -4.11 -9.71 -3.64
C ILE A 367 -4.80 -9.98 -2.30
N CYS A 368 -4.40 -9.27 -1.24
CA CYS A 368 -4.91 -9.43 0.12
C CYS A 368 -6.14 -8.58 0.42
N GLU A 369 -6.49 -7.65 -0.45
CA GLU A 369 -7.65 -6.77 -0.31
C GLU A 369 -8.94 -7.56 -0.11
N VAL A 370 -9.61 -7.23 1.00
CA VAL A 370 -10.90 -7.79 1.39
C VAL A 370 -11.98 -7.28 0.46
N ARG A 371 -12.56 -8.21 -0.28
CA ARG A 371 -13.68 -7.98 -1.20
C ARG A 371 -14.98 -8.44 -0.58
N ARG A 372 -16.07 -7.77 -0.94
CA ARG A 372 -17.42 -8.15 -0.54
C ARG A 372 -17.87 -9.37 -1.34
N ASP A 373 -18.25 -10.42 -0.63
CA ASP A 373 -18.82 -11.63 -1.21
C ASP A 373 -20.35 -11.68 -1.08
N SER A 374 -20.92 -10.76 -0.31
CA SER A 374 -22.36 -10.61 -0.03
C SER A 374 -22.74 -9.16 0.16
#